data_AF-S4RGY5-F1
#
_entry.id   AF-S4RGY5-F1
#
_cell.length_a   1.000
_cell.length_b   1.000
_cell.length_c   1.000
_cell.angle_alpha   90.00
_cell.angle_beta   90.00
_cell.angle_gamma   90.00
#
_symmetry.space_group_name_H-M   'P 1'
#
loop_
_entity.id
_entity.type
_entity.pdbx_description
1 polymer ?
#
loop_
_entity_poly.entity_id
_entity_poly.type
_entity_poly.pdbx_seq_one_letter_code
_entity_poly.pdbx_strand_id
1 'polypeptide(L)'
;PPPPPPCPTDDSELIKPRRLVNPVKESRDHRDLHRELVCNHKTGNLPLNKPELQKVMEKRKWEQAGRQRKEEEASKINPLEKELQKRQQKLEQLELEQQRQEEAQKDAPEFVKVKGTLRSAAKTPSEQPSM
;
A
#
# COMPACT_ATOMS: atom_id res chain seq x y z
N PRO A 1 -52.14 65.15 -52.44
CA PRO A 1 -52.21 64.35 -51.19
C PRO A 1 -51.20 63.19 -51.19
N PRO A 2 -50.36 63.04 -50.15
CA PRO A 2 -49.45 61.90 -50.04
C PRO A 2 -50.19 60.63 -49.57
N PRO A 3 -49.67 59.42 -49.86
CA PRO A 3 -50.29 58.17 -49.44
C PRO A 3 -50.14 57.95 -47.92
N PRO A 4 -51.08 57.23 -47.28
CA PRO A 4 -51.01 56.95 -45.85
C PRO A 4 -49.81 56.05 -45.53
N PRO A 5 -49.21 56.19 -44.33
CA PRO A 5 -48.06 55.40 -43.92
C PRO A 5 -48.43 53.91 -43.79
N PRO A 6 -47.49 52.98 -44.06
CA PRO A 6 -47.73 51.56 -43.86
C PRO A 6 -47.98 51.28 -42.37
N CYS A 7 -49.08 50.59 -42.08
CA CYS A 7 -49.43 50.18 -40.72
C CYS A 7 -48.28 49.37 -40.10
N PRO A 8 -47.93 49.60 -38.81
CA PRO A 8 -46.98 48.75 -38.12
C PRO A 8 -47.54 47.33 -38.13
N THR A 9 -46.80 46.40 -38.71
CA THR A 9 -47.08 44.97 -38.61
C THR A 9 -47.12 44.62 -37.13
N ASP A 10 -48.32 44.35 -36.64
CA ASP A 10 -48.56 43.99 -35.25
C ASP A 10 -47.90 42.62 -35.03
N ASP A 11 -46.72 42.60 -34.39
CA ASP A 11 -46.03 41.38 -33.94
C ASP A 11 -46.88 40.53 -32.96
N SER A 12 -48.08 41.01 -32.66
CA SER A 12 -49.13 40.39 -31.86
C SER A 12 -49.69 39.08 -32.45
N GLU A 13 -49.51 38.81 -33.75
CA GLU A 13 -49.94 37.55 -34.40
C GLU A 13 -48.89 36.42 -34.37
N LEU A 14 -47.67 36.68 -33.89
CA LEU A 14 -46.59 35.69 -33.83
C LEU A 14 -46.74 34.78 -32.59
N ILE A 15 -46.95 33.48 -32.79
CA ILE A 15 -46.94 32.48 -31.71
C ILE A 15 -45.55 32.46 -31.07
N LYS A 16 -45.44 33.01 -29.86
CA LYS A 16 -44.19 32.95 -29.09
C LYS A 16 -43.96 31.53 -28.59
N PRO A 17 -42.78 30.93 -28.82
CA PRO A 17 -42.49 29.60 -28.32
C PRO A 17 -42.59 29.58 -26.80
N ARG A 18 -43.51 28.77 -26.27
CA ARG A 18 -43.66 28.53 -24.83
C ARG A 18 -42.46 27.73 -24.33
N ARG A 19 -41.88 28.14 -23.21
CA ARG A 19 -40.84 27.33 -22.57
C ARG A 19 -41.48 26.04 -22.09
N LEU A 20 -40.95 24.93 -22.59
CA LEU A 20 -41.34 23.60 -22.11
C LEU A 20 -40.86 23.47 -20.68
N VAL A 21 -41.82 23.24 -19.79
CA VAL A 21 -41.59 23.14 -18.36
C VAL A 21 -41.10 21.73 -18.08
N ASN A 22 -39.96 21.61 -17.37
CA ASN A 22 -39.40 20.31 -17.03
C ASN A 22 -39.96 19.88 -15.66
N PRO A 23 -40.85 18.87 -15.59
CA PRO A 23 -41.51 18.47 -14.34
C PRO A 23 -40.52 18.06 -13.25
N VAL A 24 -39.34 17.53 -13.61
CA VAL A 24 -38.26 17.16 -12.68
C VAL A 24 -37.58 18.39 -12.08
N LYS A 25 -37.54 19.50 -12.82
CA LYS A 25 -36.91 20.75 -12.35
C LYS A 25 -37.87 21.70 -11.63
N GLU A 26 -39.17 21.59 -11.91
CA GLU A 26 -40.21 22.35 -11.20
C GLU A 26 -40.47 21.81 -9.80
N SER A 27 -40.44 20.48 -9.63
CA SER A 27 -40.62 19.88 -8.31
C SER A 27 -39.38 20.15 -7.44
N ARG A 28 -39.56 21.04 -6.46
CA ARG A 28 -38.56 21.30 -5.43
C ARG A 28 -38.20 20.02 -4.69
N ASP A 29 -39.21 19.23 -4.32
CA ASP A 29 -39.03 17.98 -3.57
C ASP A 29 -38.17 16.98 -4.34
N HIS A 30 -38.36 16.84 -5.66
CA HIS A 30 -37.51 15.98 -6.48
C HIS A 30 -36.06 16.46 -6.47
N ARG A 31 -35.84 17.77 -6.59
CA ARG A 31 -34.49 18.35 -6.61
C ARG A 31 -33.80 18.21 -5.27
N ASP A 32 -34.53 18.41 -4.19
CA ASP A 32 -34.02 18.32 -2.82
C ASP A 32 -33.70 16.86 -2.47
N LEU A 33 -34.56 15.91 -2.86
CA LEU A 33 -34.27 14.47 -2.76
C LEU A 33 -33.03 14.08 -3.59
N HIS A 34 -32.93 14.52 -4.84
CA HIS A 34 -31.75 14.23 -5.67
C HIS A 34 -30.47 14.79 -5.04
N ARG A 35 -30.53 16.01 -4.52
CA ARG A 35 -29.41 16.64 -3.81
C ARG A 35 -29.02 15.82 -2.58
N GLU A 36 -29.98 15.42 -1.77
CA GLU A 36 -29.76 14.61 -0.58
C GLU A 36 -29.14 13.25 -0.93
N LEU A 37 -29.67 12.55 -1.94
CA LEU A 37 -29.14 11.27 -2.40
C LEU A 37 -27.69 11.39 -2.88
N VAL A 38 -27.38 12.42 -3.67
CA VAL A 38 -26.02 12.69 -4.16
C VAL A 38 -25.09 13.06 -3.01
N CYS A 39 -25.54 13.88 -2.06
CA CYS A 39 -24.77 14.25 -0.87
C CYS A 39 -24.49 13.02 -0.01
N ASN A 40 -25.50 12.19 0.28
CA ASN A 40 -25.35 10.97 1.08
C ASN A 40 -24.38 9.98 0.42
N HIS A 41 -24.41 9.85 -0.90
CA HIS A 41 -23.48 9.02 -1.65
C HIS A 41 -22.04 9.56 -1.62
N LYS A 42 -21.85 10.87 -1.82
CA LYS A 42 -20.52 11.51 -1.81
C LYS A 42 -19.89 11.55 -0.42
N THR A 43 -20.68 11.84 0.59
CA THR A 43 -20.24 11.96 1.98
C THR A 43 -20.13 10.60 2.68
N GLY A 44 -20.65 9.53 2.06
CA GLY A 44 -20.56 8.18 2.60
C GLY A 44 -21.52 7.92 3.77
N ASN A 45 -22.55 8.75 3.93
CA ASN A 45 -23.53 8.66 5.02
C ASN A 45 -24.58 7.55 4.80
N LEU A 46 -24.54 6.84 3.66
CA LEU A 46 -25.46 5.75 3.38
C LEU A 46 -24.88 4.40 3.82
N PRO A 47 -25.49 3.67 4.77
CA PRO A 47 -25.04 2.34 5.18
C PRO A 47 -25.40 1.23 4.17
N LEU A 48 -25.85 1.57 2.96
CA LEU A 48 -26.25 0.61 1.95
C LEU A 48 -25.08 0.35 1.00
N ASN A 49 -24.49 -0.84 1.13
CA ASN A 49 -23.53 -1.48 0.23
C ASN A 49 -23.16 -0.67 -1.01
N LYS A 50 -21.93 -0.11 -1.03
CA LYS A 50 -21.37 0.50 -2.24
C LYS A 50 -21.51 -0.48 -3.43
N PRO A 51 -21.85 -0.01 -4.63
CA PRO A 51 -21.91 -0.89 -5.80
C PRO A 51 -20.55 -1.54 -6.05
N GLU A 52 -20.55 -2.79 -6.52
CA GLU A 52 -19.34 -3.60 -6.69
C GLU A 52 -18.28 -2.89 -7.56
N LEU A 53 -18.70 -2.23 -8.64
CA LEU A 53 -17.81 -1.44 -9.49
C LEU A 53 -17.07 -0.35 -8.70
N GLN A 54 -17.75 0.34 -7.79
CA GLN A 54 -17.13 1.39 -6.98
C GLN A 54 -16.14 0.80 -5.98
N LYS A 55 -16.47 -0.33 -5.33
CA LYS A 55 -15.54 -1.05 -4.46
C LYS A 55 -14.28 -1.47 -5.23
N VAL A 56 -14.44 -2.01 -6.44
CA VAL A 56 -13.32 -2.43 -7.30
C VAL A 56 -12.46 -1.22 -7.71
N MET A 57 -13.09 -0.11 -8.10
CA MET A 57 -12.37 1.12 -8.46
C MET A 57 -11.62 1.73 -7.28
N GLU A 58 -12.24 1.77 -6.10
CA GLU A 58 -11.57 2.20 -4.86
C GLU A 58 -10.39 1.26 -4.56
N LYS A 59 -10.60 -0.05 -4.52
CA LYS A 59 -9.55 -1.05 -4.30
C LYS A 59 -8.39 -0.88 -5.28
N ARG A 60 -8.67 -0.69 -6.56
CA ARG A 60 -7.64 -0.44 -7.58
C ARG A 60 -6.85 0.83 -7.32
N LYS A 61 -7.51 1.93 -6.90
CA LYS A 61 -6.83 3.18 -6.52
C LYS A 61 -5.93 2.97 -5.31
N TRP A 62 -6.41 2.28 -4.28
CA TRP A 62 -5.64 1.94 -3.08
C TRP A 62 -4.42 1.08 -3.42
N GLU A 63 -4.59 0.05 -4.24
CA GLU A 63 -3.50 -0.82 -4.69
C GLU A 63 -2.46 -0.06 -5.53
N GLN A 64 -2.91 0.81 -6.44
CA GLN A 64 -2.00 1.63 -7.24
C GLN A 64 -1.20 2.60 -6.36
N ALA A 65 -1.85 3.29 -5.42
CA ALA A 65 -1.17 4.18 -4.48
C ALA A 65 -0.19 3.42 -3.58
N GLY A 66 -0.57 2.22 -3.13
CA GLY A 66 0.31 1.35 -2.34
C GLY A 66 1.52 0.85 -3.14
N ARG A 67 1.34 0.49 -4.42
CA ARG A 67 2.44 0.11 -5.30
C ARG A 67 3.43 1.27 -5.50
N GLN A 68 2.92 2.48 -5.78
CA GLN A 68 3.76 3.66 -5.94
C GLN A 68 4.57 3.97 -4.67
N ARG A 69 3.94 3.89 -3.48
CA ARG A 69 4.64 4.06 -2.21
C ARG A 69 5.72 3.01 -1.99
N LYS A 70 5.43 1.73 -2.28
CA LYS A 70 6.41 0.65 -2.16
C LYS A 70 7.57 0.80 -3.14
N GLU A 71 7.30 1.26 -4.36
CA GLU A 71 8.32 1.49 -5.38
C GLU A 71 9.18 2.72 -5.03
N GLU A 72 8.57 3.78 -4.51
CA GLU A 72 9.26 4.95 -3.99
C GLU A 72 10.10 4.58 -2.75
N GLU A 73 9.56 3.81 -1.79
CA GLU A 73 10.31 3.27 -0.66
C GLU A 73 11.45 2.37 -1.15
N ALA A 74 11.22 1.43 -2.06
CA ALA A 74 12.26 0.56 -2.60
C ALA A 74 13.37 1.33 -3.35
N SER A 75 13.02 2.46 -3.96
CA SER A 75 13.96 3.40 -4.58
C SER A 75 14.68 4.26 -3.54
N LYS A 76 14.02 4.59 -2.43
CA LYS A 76 14.58 5.31 -1.27
C LYS A 76 15.43 4.43 -0.37
N ILE A 77 15.26 3.11 -0.39
CA ILE A 77 16.17 2.18 0.29
C ILE A 77 17.56 2.40 -0.31
N ASN A 78 18.35 3.16 0.43
CA ASN A 78 19.69 3.56 0.08
C ASN A 78 20.53 2.30 -0.21
N PRO A 79 21.35 2.27 -1.28
CA PRO A 79 22.31 1.18 -1.52
C PRO A 79 23.09 0.75 -0.26
N LEU A 80 23.42 1.72 0.61
CA LEU A 80 24.06 1.46 1.91
C LEU A 80 23.19 0.63 2.85
N GLU A 81 21.88 0.89 2.91
CA GLU A 81 20.95 0.18 3.79
C GLU A 81 20.79 -1.29 3.38
N LYS A 82 20.77 -1.56 2.07
CA LYS A 82 20.79 -2.94 1.54
C LYS A 82 22.06 -3.68 1.96
N GLU A 83 23.20 -3.00 1.96
CA GLU A 83 24.47 -3.60 2.33
C GLU A 83 24.56 -3.84 3.85
N LEU A 84 24.06 -2.92 4.66
CA LEU A 84 23.92 -3.12 6.10
C LEU A 84 23.03 -4.32 6.43
N GLN A 85 21.88 -4.44 5.76
CA GLN A 85 20.97 -5.56 5.95
C GLN A 85 21.62 -6.91 5.57
N LYS A 86 22.36 -6.97 4.46
CA LYS A 86 23.14 -8.17 4.08
C LYS A 86 24.19 -8.51 5.12
N ARG A 87 24.92 -7.51 5.62
CA ARG A 87 25.94 -7.71 6.65
C ARG A 87 25.32 -8.24 7.94
N GLN A 88 24.17 -7.71 8.34
CA GLN A 88 23.43 -8.20 9.50
C GLN A 88 23.00 -9.66 9.33
N GLN A 89 22.39 -10.02 8.19
CA GLN A 89 22.01 -11.40 7.90
C GLN A 89 23.20 -12.37 7.95
N LYS A 90 24.37 -11.94 7.45
CA LYS A 90 25.59 -12.75 7.49
C LYS A 90 26.08 -12.95 8.92
N LEU A 91 26.00 -11.93 9.77
CA LEU A 91 26.37 -12.04 11.19
C LEU A 91 25.42 -12.97 11.93
N GLU A 92 24.11 -12.84 11.73
CA GLU A 92 23.10 -13.73 12.33
C GLU A 92 23.33 -15.21 11.96
N GLN A 93 23.69 -15.49 10.69
CA GLN A 93 24.02 -16.85 10.26
C GLN A 93 25.27 -17.40 10.97
N LEU A 94 26.31 -16.57 11.14
CA LEU A 94 27.53 -16.95 11.84
C LEU A 94 27.30 -17.18 13.34
N GLU A 95 26.48 -16.35 13.97
CA GLU A 95 26.08 -16.52 15.38
C GLU A 95 25.30 -17.82 15.57
N LEU A 96 24.35 -18.11 14.68
CA LEU A 96 23.59 -19.36 14.72
C LEU A 96 24.48 -20.58 14.50
N GLU A 97 25.45 -20.48 13.59
CA GLU A 97 26.42 -21.55 13.36
C GLU A 97 27.35 -21.76 14.55
N GLN A 98 27.82 -20.69 15.20
CA GLN A 98 28.58 -20.80 16.44
C GLN A 98 27.76 -21.45 17.56
N GLN A 99 26.51 -21.02 17.77
CA GLN A 99 25.64 -21.66 18.77
C GLN A 99 25.46 -23.15 18.49
N ARG A 100 25.23 -23.53 17.22
CA ARG A 100 25.11 -24.94 16.82
C ARG A 100 26.40 -25.72 17.07
N GLN A 101 27.57 -25.11 16.85
CA GLN A 101 28.86 -25.74 17.12
C GLN A 101 29.13 -25.88 18.62
N GLU A 102 28.76 -24.90 19.42
CA GLU A 102 28.86 -24.95 20.88
C GLU A 102 27.94 -26.01 21.49
N GLU A 103 26.70 -26.10 21.01
CA GLU A 103 25.75 -27.14 21.39
C GLU A 103 26.28 -28.53 21.01
N ALA A 104 26.77 -28.70 19.78
CA ALA A 104 27.40 -29.95 19.35
C ALA A 104 28.66 -30.31 20.16
N GLN A 105 29.45 -29.32 20.62
CA GLN A 105 30.57 -29.57 21.52
C GLN A 105 30.12 -29.97 22.94
N LYS A 106 29.03 -29.39 23.45
CA LYS A 106 28.45 -29.77 24.74
C LYS A 106 27.93 -31.21 24.69
N ASP A 107 27.21 -31.55 23.62
CA ASP A 107 26.65 -32.87 23.35
C ASP A 107 27.68 -33.93 22.95
N ALA A 108 28.89 -33.52 22.58
CA ALA A 108 29.95 -34.45 22.23
C ALA A 108 30.32 -35.35 23.43
N PRO A 109 30.49 -36.66 23.21
CA PRO A 109 30.82 -37.60 24.28
C PRO A 109 32.22 -37.31 24.86
N GLU A 110 32.39 -37.56 26.17
CA GLU A 110 33.60 -37.14 26.91
C GLU A 110 34.92 -37.62 26.32
N PHE A 111 34.97 -38.84 25.78
CA PHE A 111 36.21 -39.38 25.19
C PHE A 111 36.70 -38.55 23.98
N VAL A 112 35.81 -37.85 23.28
CA VAL A 112 36.16 -36.94 22.17
C VAL A 112 36.81 -35.66 22.72
N LYS A 113 36.33 -35.15 23.86
CA LYS A 113 36.88 -33.97 24.55
C LYS A 113 38.31 -34.22 25.03
N VAL A 114 38.59 -35.43 25.53
CA VAL A 114 39.92 -35.82 26.07
C VAL A 114 40.95 -36.14 24.97
N LYS A 115 40.50 -36.48 23.76
CA LYS A 115 41.39 -36.82 22.62
C LYS A 115 42.33 -35.66 22.22
N GLY A 116 41.92 -34.41 22.43
CA GLY A 116 42.78 -33.24 22.22
C GLY A 116 43.95 -33.20 23.20
N THR A 117 43.64 -33.31 24.50
CA THR A 117 44.62 -33.30 25.60
C THR A 117 45.64 -34.43 25.47
N LEU A 118 45.19 -35.64 25.12
CA LEU A 118 46.09 -36.79 24.94
C LEU A 118 47.04 -36.61 23.75
N ARG A 119 46.60 -35.98 22.66
CA ARG A 119 47.47 -35.68 21.50
C ARG A 119 48.50 -34.60 21.79
N SER A 120 48.17 -33.62 22.63
CA SER A 120 49.11 -32.60 23.08
C SER A 120 50.12 -33.15 24.10
N ALA A 121 49.67 -33.97 25.06
CA ALA A 121 50.52 -34.62 26.04
C ALA A 121 51.46 -35.67 25.41
N ALA A 122 51.02 -36.38 24.37
CA ALA A 122 51.87 -37.31 23.64
C ALA A 122 52.98 -36.63 22.81
N LYS A 123 52.89 -35.31 22.59
CA LYS A 123 53.87 -34.51 21.82
C LYS A 123 54.94 -33.84 22.68
N THR A 124 54.82 -33.85 24.01
CA THR A 124 55.91 -33.41 24.90
C THR A 124 56.87 -34.59 25.11
N PRO A 125 58.14 -34.54 24.64
CA PRO A 125 59.11 -35.56 24.99
C PRO A 125 59.39 -35.46 26.49
N SER A 126 59.26 -36.60 27.18
CA SER A 126 59.59 -36.75 28.59
C SER A 126 61.06 -36.41 28.83
N GLU A 127 61.33 -35.26 29.46
CA GLU A 127 62.63 -34.96 30.06
C GLU A 127 62.76 -35.81 31.33
N GLN A 128 63.65 -36.80 31.29
CA GLN A 128 63.96 -37.70 32.41
C GLN A 128 64.77 -36.95 33.48
N PRO A 129 64.61 -37.30 34.77
CA PRO A 129 65.33 -36.64 35.87
C PRO A 129 66.76 -37.21 35.99
N SER A 130 67.78 -36.34 36.03
CA SER A 130 69.12 -36.72 36.50
C SER A 130 69.23 -36.44 37.98
N MET A 131 69.54 -37.51 38.74
CA MET A 131 70.24 -37.42 40.03
C MET A 131 71.65 -36.87 39.84
#